data_AF-A0A832HDV3-F1
#
_entry.id   AF-A0A832HDV3-F1
#
_cell.length_a   1.000
_cell.length_b   1.000
_cell.length_c   1.000
_cell.angle_alpha   90.00
_cell.angle_beta   90.00
_cell.angle_gamma   90.00
#
_symmetry.space_group_name_H-M   'P 1'
#
loop_
_entity.id
_entity.type
_entity.pdbx_description
1 polymer ?
#
loop_
_entity_poly.entity_id
_entity_poly.type
_entity_poly.pdbx_seq_one_letter_code
_entity_poly.pdbx_strand_id
1 'polypeptide(L)' 'MEMIKVKSRGNETAEQMLRRFKKLCEKEGLIKDMKRVAYFEKPSEKRRRQLRKAQKREMKVLTEGA' A
#
# COMPACT_ATOMS: atom_id res chain seq x y z
N MET A 1 -12.60 1.06 0.21
CA MET A 1 -11.56 0.78 1.20
C MET A 1 -11.93 -0.54 1.85
N GLU A 2 -11.26 -1.64 1.49
CA GLU A 2 -11.39 -2.84 2.30
C GLU A 2 -10.74 -2.58 3.67
N MET A 3 -11.47 -2.88 4.72
CA MET A 3 -10.98 -2.76 6.09
C MET A 3 -10.02 -3.92 6.36
N ILE A 4 -8.77 -3.62 6.74
CA ILE A 4 -7.79 -4.64 7.11
C ILE A 4 -8.29 -5.37 8.36
N LYS A 5 -8.66 -6.64 8.21
CA LYS A 5 -9.13 -7.51 9.29
C LYS A 5 -8.18 -8.69 9.46
N VAL A 6 -7.70 -8.91 10.69
CA VAL A 6 -6.90 -10.07 11.04
C VAL A 6 -7.71 -10.93 12.00
N LYS A 7 -7.91 -12.20 11.65
CA LYS A 7 -8.52 -13.20 12.53
C LYS A 7 -7.42 -13.98 13.24
N SER A 8 -7.66 -14.32 14.52
CA SER A 8 -6.80 -15.24 15.24
C SER A 8 -6.87 -16.62 14.59
N ARG A 9 -5.72 -17.29 14.49
CA ARG A 9 -5.65 -18.73 14.21
C ARG A 9 -5.31 -19.40 15.54
N GLY A 10 -5.88 -20.57 15.81
CA GLY A 10 -5.84 -21.21 17.15
C GLY A 10 -4.45 -21.43 17.74
N ASN A 11 -3.39 -21.41 16.92
CA ASN A 11 -2.01 -21.68 17.35
C ASN A 11 -1.09 -20.44 17.33
N GLU A 12 -1.65 -19.22 17.30
CA GLU A 12 -0.82 -18.01 17.20
C GLU A 12 -0.76 -17.19 18.49
N THR A 13 0.44 -16.74 18.85
CA THR A 13 0.66 -15.79 19.94
C THR A 13 0.26 -14.37 19.50
N ALA A 14 -0.08 -13.50 20.46
CA ALA A 14 -0.46 -12.11 20.20
C ALA A 14 0.59 -11.33 19.35
N GLU A 15 1.89 -11.58 19.57
CA GLU A 15 2.95 -10.95 18.77
C GLU A 15 2.94 -11.38 17.30
N GLN A 16 2.66 -12.66 17.02
CA GLN A 16 2.60 -13.16 15.64
C GLN A 16 1.43 -12.53 14.88
N MET A 17 0.29 -12.33 15.57
CA MET A 17 -0.85 -11.61 15.04
C MET A 17 -0.51 -10.14 14.69
N LEU A 18 0.20 -9.44 15.59
CA LEU A 18 0.64 -8.06 15.34
C LEU A 18 1.60 -7.96 14.14
N ARG A 19 2.52 -8.91 14.00
CA ARG A 19 3.44 -8.95 12.85
C ARG A 19 2.70 -9.15 11.54
N ARG A 20 1.68 -10.03 11.50
CA ARG A 20 0.83 -10.23 10.32
C ARG A 20 0.00 -8.98 9.99
N PHE A 21 -0.57 -8.34 11.01
CA PHE A 21 -1.30 -7.08 10.85
C PHE A 21 -0.40 -6.00 10.24
N LYS A 22 0.82 -5.82 10.77
CA LYS A 22 1.79 -4.87 10.22
C LYS A 22 2.14 -5.17 8.76
N LYS A 23 2.39 -6.45 8.42
CA LYS A 23 2.62 -6.86 7.02
C LYS A 23 1.44 -6.57 6.10
N LEU A 24 0.20 -6.76 6.57
CA LEU A 24 -0.99 -6.44 5.78
C LEU A 24 -1.13 -4.93 5.56
N CYS A 25 -0.90 -4.12 6.60
CA CYS A 25 -0.87 -2.65 6.49
C CYS A 25 0.20 -2.14 5.51
N GLU A 26 1.37 -2.79 5.49
CA GLU A 26 2.44 -2.48 4.55
C GLU A 26 2.09 -2.91 3.12
N LYS A 27 1.50 -4.10 2.95
CA LYS A 27 1.07 -4.64 1.65
C LYS A 27 0.00 -3.77 0.99
N GLU A 28 -1.01 -3.37 1.76
CA GLU A 28 -2.07 -2.47 1.28
C GLU A 28 -1.58 -1.02 1.07
N GLY A 29 -0.35 -0.71 1.50
CA GLY A 29 0.22 0.62 1.33
C GLY A 29 -0.50 1.70 2.16
N LEU A 30 -1.20 1.31 3.23
CA LEU A 30 -2.03 2.19 4.06
C LEU A 30 -1.26 3.42 4.56
N ILE A 31 -0.03 3.21 5.03
CA ILE A 31 0.85 4.28 5.53
C ILE A 31 1.20 5.28 4.41
N LYS A 32 1.42 4.77 3.18
CA LYS A 32 1.75 5.60 2.02
C LYS A 32 0.54 6.43 1.57
N ASP A 33 -0.65 5.86 1.67
CA ASP A 33 -1.89 6.57 1.37
C ASP A 33 -2.24 7.62 2.42
N MET A 34 -2.04 7.33 3.71
CA MET A 34 -2.14 8.35 4.78
C MET A 34 -1.22 9.54 4.50
N LYS A 35 0.06 9.29 4.22
CA LYS A 35 1.03 10.36 3.89
C LYS A 35 0.63 11.15 2.64
N ARG A 36 -0.06 10.52 1.69
CA ARG A 36 -0.52 11.16 0.44
C ARG A 36 -1.70 12.12 0.68
N VAL A 37 -2.55 11.83 1.66
CA VAL A 37 -3.73 12.68 1.97
C VAL A 37 -3.49 13.63 3.12
N ALA A 38 -2.35 13.53 3.80
CA ALA A 38 -2.00 14.36 4.95
C ALA A 38 -1.87 15.87 4.63
N TYR A 39 -1.68 16.22 3.36
CA TYR A 39 -1.60 17.61 2.90
C TYR A 39 -2.45 17.82 1.64
N PHE A 40 -2.89 19.07 1.46
CA PHE A 40 -3.57 19.44 0.22
C PHE A 40 -2.60 19.38 -0.95
N GLU A 41 -2.95 18.60 -1.96
CA GLU A 41 -2.20 18.51 -3.20
C GLU A 41 -3.04 19.08 -4.34
N LYS A 42 -2.45 20.04 -5.08
CA LYS A 42 -3.13 20.67 -6.22
C LYS A 42 -3.57 19.61 -7.24
N PRO A 43 -4.74 19.76 -7.89
CA PRO A 43 -5.24 18.80 -8.87
C PRO A 43 -4.26 18.49 -10.02
N SER A 44 -3.47 19.48 -10.44
CA SER A 44 -2.43 19.32 -11.47
C SER A 44 -1.30 18.38 -11.02
N GLU A 45 -0.79 18.57 -9.81
CA GLU A 45 0.21 17.68 -9.18
C GLU A 45 -0.35 16.26 -9.02
N LYS A 46 -1.63 16.15 -8.62
CA LYS A 46 -2.31 14.86 -8.51
C LYS A 46 -2.33 14.10 -9.83
N ARG A 47 -2.68 14.76 -10.94
CA ARG A 47 -2.64 14.18 -12.29
C ARG A 47 -1.21 13.80 -12.70
N ARG A 48 -0.23 14.70 -12.54
CA ARG A 48 1.19 14.43 -12.85
C ARG A 48 1.73 13.21 -12.11
N ARG A 49 1.42 13.08 -10.82
CA ARG A 49 1.87 11.94 -10.00
C ARG A 49 1.16 10.65 -10.39
N GLN A 50 -0.11 10.69 -10.79
CA GLN A 50 -0.82 9.51 -11.31
C GLN A 50 -0.16 9.00 -12.60
N LEU A 51 0.15 9.90 -13.54
CA LEU A 51 0.84 9.57 -14.78
C LEU A 51 2.20 8.90 -14.53
N ARG A 52 3.04 9.51 -13.67
CA ARG A 52 4.34 8.95 -13.28
C ARG A 52 4.23 7.58 -12.62
N LYS A 53 3.19 7.35 -11.81
CA LYS A 53 2.94 6.04 -11.18
C LYS A 53 2.56 4.97 -12.22
N ALA A 54 1.74 5.33 -13.22
CA ALA A 54 1.37 4.42 -14.30
C ALA A 54 2.59 4.02 -15.14
N GLN A 55 3.39 4.99 -15.59
CA GLN A 55 4.64 4.76 -16.32
C GLN A 55 5.62 3.87 -15.53
N LYS A 56 5.79 4.13 -14.23
CA LYS A 56 6.65 3.30 -13.37
C LYS A 56 6.12 1.87 -13.24
N ARG A 57 4.79 1.67 -13.22
CA ARG A 57 4.18 0.34 -13.17
C ARG A 57 4.41 -0.41 -14.47
N GLU A 58 4.22 0.25 -15.62
CA GLU A 58 4.49 -0.31 -16.95
C GLU A 58 5.95 -0.72 -17.10
N MET A 59 6.89 0.16 -16.74
CA MET A 59 8.32 -0.17 -16.79
C MET A 59 8.66 -1.38 -15.90
N LYS A 60 8.08 -1.46 -14.70
CA LYS A 60 8.31 -2.60 -13.80
C LYS A 60 7.83 -3.91 -14.41
N VAL A 61 6.66 -3.91 -15.08
CA VAL A 61 6.15 -5.09 -15.79
C VAL A 61 7.07 -5.52 -16.93
N LEU A 62 7.60 -4.56 -17.70
CA LEU A 62 8.53 -4.85 -18.79
C LEU A 62 9.87 -5.41 -18.30
N THR A 63 10.39 -4.90 -17.19
CA THR A 63 11.67 -5.34 -16.63
C THR A 63 11.58 -6.65 -15.83
N GLU A 64 10.43 -6.95 -15.23
CA GLU A 64 10.22 -8.17 -14.44
C GLU A 64 9.72 -9.35 -15.28
N GLY A 65 9.31 -9.10 -16.53
CA GLY A 65 8.92 -10.11 -17.52
C GLY A 65 10.03 -10.51 -18.50
N ALA A 66 11.27 -10.05 -18.29
CA ALA A 66 12.46 -10.38 -19.08
C ALA A 66 13.45 -11.21 -18.25
#